data_AF-A0A2V2UJ03-F1
#
_entry.id   AF-A0A2V2UJ03-F1
#
_cell.length_a   1.000
_cell.length_b   1.000
_cell.length_c   1.000
_cell.angle_alpha   90.00
_cell.angle_beta   90.00
_cell.angle_gamma   90.00
#
_symmetry.space_group_name_H-M   'P 1'
#
loop_
_entity.id
_entity.type
_entity.pdbx_description
1 polymer ?
#
loop_
_entity_poly.entity_id
_entity_poly.type
_entity_poly.pdbx_seq_one_letter_code
_entity_poly.pdbx_strand_id
1 'polypeptide(L)'
;MLDGKKVQKAFHVTTLYLGRDACKDPVLLQQLVGLLGESIELTPTSVVSDPKGTAIAVRNEGEFPCENAHPHITIANAPGVPPVYSNELLDDSHADDPCRTVVSLPTGTRVPGHLSSGSREGHCGARRWLQWHPLPPHAGLVGRWWPWWCKHLLCDCIAECSAWRSHTPVATPLPTFSIALVLWTSAVVF
;
A
#
# COMPACT_ATOMS: atom_id res chain seq x y z
N MET A 1 0.68 4.09 -22.13
CA MET A 1 1.07 3.13 -21.04
C MET A 1 -0.12 2.71 -20.20
N LEU A 2 -1.03 3.62 -19.82
CA LEU A 2 -2.22 3.28 -19.03
C LEU A 2 -3.49 3.08 -19.85
N ASP A 3 -3.41 3.25 -21.18
CA ASP A 3 -4.56 3.19 -22.07
C ASP A 3 -5.28 1.84 -21.95
N GLY A 4 -6.61 1.89 -21.77
CA GLY A 4 -7.43 0.69 -21.57
C GLY A 4 -7.31 0.05 -20.18
N LYS A 5 -6.60 0.64 -19.22
CA LYS A 5 -6.42 0.10 -17.87
C LYS A 5 -7.08 0.96 -16.80
N LYS A 6 -7.44 0.31 -15.69
CA LYS A 6 -7.94 0.95 -14.48
C LYS A 6 -6.82 1.09 -13.47
N VAL A 7 -6.57 2.33 -13.05
CA VAL A 7 -5.58 2.66 -12.02
C VAL A 7 -6.07 2.17 -10.65
N GLN A 8 -5.14 1.66 -9.84
CA GLN A 8 -5.42 1.23 -8.47
C GLN A 8 -5.73 2.44 -7.59
N LYS A 9 -6.63 2.24 -6.61
CA LYS A 9 -6.99 3.30 -5.64
C LYS A 9 -6.01 3.40 -4.47
N ALA A 10 -5.13 2.41 -4.33
CA ALA A 10 -4.13 2.34 -3.28
C ALA A 10 -2.89 1.65 -3.80
N PHE A 11 -1.73 2.23 -3.49
CA PHE A 11 -0.43 1.71 -3.88
C PHE A 11 0.26 1.09 -2.68
N HIS A 12 0.77 -0.12 -2.85
CA HIS A 12 1.45 -0.88 -1.81
C HIS A 12 2.39 -1.91 -2.45
N VAL A 13 3.35 -2.38 -1.67
CA VAL A 13 4.13 -3.59 -1.97
C VAL A 13 3.67 -4.68 -1.03
N THR A 14 3.17 -5.77 -1.58
CA THR A 14 2.80 -6.95 -0.78
C THR A 14 4.08 -7.70 -0.40
N THR A 15 4.35 -7.82 0.91
CA THR A 15 5.53 -8.54 1.41
C THR A 15 5.21 -10.00 1.69
N LEU A 16 4.04 -10.28 2.26
CA LEU A 16 3.59 -11.62 2.63
C LEU A 16 2.08 -11.73 2.42
N TYR A 17 1.64 -12.72 1.64
CA TYR A 17 0.23 -13.02 1.43
C TYR A 17 -0.13 -14.34 2.10
N LEU A 18 -0.89 -14.27 3.20
CA LEU A 18 -1.30 -15.46 3.96
C LEU A 18 -2.54 -16.13 3.37
N GLY A 19 -3.32 -15.40 2.55
CA GLY A 19 -4.60 -15.88 2.07
C GLY A 19 -5.51 -16.28 3.23
N ARG A 20 -6.02 -17.51 3.20
CA ARG A 20 -6.80 -18.12 4.28
C ARG A 20 -5.99 -19.08 5.15
N ASP A 21 -4.76 -19.37 4.74
CA ASP A 21 -3.95 -20.42 5.35
C ASP A 21 -3.13 -19.86 6.52
N ALA A 22 -2.54 -20.78 7.28
CA ALA A 22 -1.50 -20.43 8.24
C ALA A 22 -0.23 -20.01 7.50
N CYS A 23 0.56 -19.13 8.12
CA CYS A 23 1.86 -18.76 7.57
C CYS A 23 2.77 -19.98 7.50
N LYS A 24 3.36 -20.21 6.33
CA LYS A 24 4.29 -21.32 6.10
C LYS A 24 5.69 -21.01 6.62
N ASP A 25 6.04 -19.72 6.72
CA ASP A 25 7.31 -19.24 7.25
C ASP A 25 7.07 -18.38 8.51
N PRO A 26 7.04 -18.98 9.70
CA PRO A 26 6.82 -18.25 10.95
C PRO A 26 7.96 -17.28 11.29
N VAL A 27 9.18 -17.52 10.79
CA VAL A 27 10.33 -16.64 11.02
C VAL A 27 10.16 -15.35 10.23
N LEU A 28 9.82 -15.46 8.94
CA LEU A 28 9.50 -14.31 8.10
C LEU A 28 8.33 -13.51 8.68
N LEU A 29 7.27 -14.18 9.13
CA LEU A 29 6.14 -13.52 9.76
C LEU A 29 6.57 -12.75 11.01
N GLN A 30 7.40 -13.34 11.87
CA GLN A 30 7.88 -12.68 13.08
C GLN A 30 8.72 -11.44 12.76
N GLN A 31 9.59 -11.52 11.75
CA GLN A 31 10.37 -10.38 11.28
C GLN A 31 9.47 -9.25 10.77
N LEU A 32 8.47 -9.57 9.95
CA LEU A 32 7.52 -8.59 9.43
C LEU A 32 6.65 -7.98 10.52
N VAL A 33 6.19 -8.77 11.50
CA VAL A 33 5.42 -8.26 12.65
C VAL A 33 6.25 -7.28 13.47
N GLY A 34 7.54 -7.56 13.65
CA GLY A 34 8.47 -6.66 14.34
C GLY A 34 8.71 -5.32 13.63
N LEU A 35 8.36 -5.22 12.34
CA LEU A 35 8.49 -4.01 11.53
C LEU A 35 7.16 -3.26 11.34
N LEU A 36 6.06 -3.72 11.93
CA LEU A 36 4.77 -3.05 11.78
C LEU A 36 4.81 -1.63 12.33
N GLY A 37 4.39 -0.67 11.51
CA GLY A 37 4.43 0.76 11.82
C GLY A 37 5.79 1.42 11.62
N GLU A 38 6.85 0.64 11.43
CA GLU A 38 8.19 1.17 11.15
C GLU A 38 8.30 1.72 9.73
N SER A 39 9.13 2.76 9.58
CA SER A 39 9.44 3.35 8.28
C SER A 39 10.51 2.53 7.57
N ILE A 40 10.19 2.02 6.38
CA ILE A 40 11.09 1.29 5.50
C ILE A 40 11.25 2.08 4.20
N GLU A 41 12.47 2.20 3.71
CA GLU A 41 12.75 2.74 2.37
C GLU A 41 12.73 1.61 1.34
N LEU A 42 12.00 1.81 0.25
CA LEU A 42 12.05 0.94 -0.91
C LEU A 42 12.91 1.55 -2.01
N THR A 43 13.48 0.68 -2.85
CA THR A 43 14.26 1.05 -4.03
C THR A 43 13.53 0.66 -5.32
N PRO A 44 12.66 1.50 -5.89
CA PRO A 44 12.09 1.29 -7.22
C PRO A 44 13.14 1.30 -8.32
N THR A 45 13.03 0.37 -9.28
CA THR A 45 14.03 0.21 -10.36
C THR A 45 13.49 0.48 -11.75
N SER A 46 12.25 0.08 -12.05
CA SER A 46 11.67 0.25 -13.38
C SER A 46 10.15 0.27 -13.36
N VAL A 47 9.54 0.97 -14.31
CA VAL A 47 8.14 0.80 -14.68
C VAL A 47 8.06 -0.26 -15.77
N VAL A 48 7.26 -1.31 -15.55
CA VAL A 48 7.01 -2.38 -16.51
C VAL A 48 5.54 -2.35 -16.91
N SER A 49 5.26 -2.44 -18.21
CA SER A 49 3.90 -2.32 -18.72
C SER A 49 3.69 -3.12 -20.00
N ASP A 50 2.57 -3.82 -20.09
CA ASP A 50 2.06 -4.51 -21.27
C ASP A 50 0.57 -4.11 -21.49
N PRO A 51 -0.20 -4.66 -22.44
CA PRO A 51 -1.63 -4.34 -22.55
C PRO A 51 -2.47 -4.72 -21.31
N LYS A 52 -2.08 -5.74 -20.53
CA LYS A 52 -2.86 -6.23 -19.39
C LYS A 52 -2.59 -5.50 -18.07
N GLY A 53 -1.40 -4.96 -17.86
CA GLY A 53 -0.96 -4.43 -16.59
C GLY A 53 0.12 -3.36 -16.68
N THR A 54 0.28 -2.63 -15.58
CA THR A 54 1.41 -1.71 -15.34
C THR A 54 1.81 -1.83 -13.88
N ALA A 55 3.08 -2.08 -13.63
CA ALA A 55 3.66 -2.22 -12.30
C ALA A 55 5.00 -1.49 -12.20
N ILE A 56 5.38 -1.12 -10.97
CA ILE A 56 6.72 -0.64 -10.65
C ILE A 56 7.46 -1.77 -9.96
N ALA A 57 8.57 -2.20 -10.56
CA ALA A 57 9.48 -3.17 -9.94
C ALA A 57 10.24 -2.51 -8.78
N VAL A 58 10.34 -3.24 -7.67
CA VAL A 58 11.07 -2.83 -6.47
C VAL A 58 12.19 -3.82 -6.25
N ARG A 59 13.42 -3.30 -6.13
CA ARG A 59 14.57 -4.12 -5.76
C ARG A 59 14.43 -4.55 -4.30
N ASN A 60 14.71 -5.82 -4.04
CA ASN A 60 14.89 -6.31 -2.68
C ASN A 60 16.06 -7.30 -2.62
N GLU A 61 17.27 -6.78 -2.43
CA GLU A 61 18.50 -7.57 -2.23
C GLU A 61 18.70 -7.91 -0.75
N GLY A 62 17.63 -8.32 -0.07
CA GLY A 62 17.60 -8.47 1.39
C GLY A 62 17.44 -7.15 2.15
N GLU A 63 16.92 -6.10 1.48
CA GLU A 63 16.66 -4.78 2.07
C GLU A 63 15.54 -4.85 3.13
N PHE A 64 14.57 -5.74 2.93
CA PHE A 64 13.49 -5.98 3.88
C PHE A 64 12.97 -7.43 3.77
N PRO A 65 12.38 -7.98 4.85
CA PRO A 65 11.79 -9.32 4.80
C PRO A 65 10.62 -9.33 3.79
N CYS A 66 10.64 -10.25 2.83
CA CYS A 66 9.62 -10.35 1.79
C CYS A 66 9.56 -11.78 1.24
N GLU A 67 8.37 -12.36 1.16
CA GLU A 67 8.11 -13.66 0.53
C GLU A 67 7.96 -13.51 -0.99
N ASN A 68 7.40 -12.39 -1.44
CA ASN A 68 7.17 -12.18 -2.86
C ASN A 68 8.51 -12.10 -3.61
N ALA A 69 8.73 -13.04 -4.53
CA ALA A 69 9.92 -13.10 -5.39
C ALA A 69 10.05 -11.89 -6.31
N HIS A 70 8.92 -11.25 -6.63
CA HIS A 70 8.85 -10.07 -7.50
C HIS A 70 8.23 -8.90 -6.75
N PRO A 71 8.93 -8.26 -5.77
CA PRO A 71 8.39 -7.12 -5.05
C PRO A 71 8.04 -5.98 -6.00
N HIS A 72 6.81 -5.49 -5.90
CA HIS A 72 6.30 -4.51 -6.85
C HIS A 72 5.15 -3.68 -6.30
N ILE A 73 4.92 -2.55 -6.96
CA ILE A 73 3.72 -1.73 -6.79
C ILE A 73 2.85 -1.90 -8.03
N THR A 74 1.65 -2.44 -7.87
CA THR A 74 0.67 -2.50 -8.97
C THR A 74 0.09 -1.10 -9.22
N ILE A 75 0.21 -0.60 -10.45
CA ILE A 75 -0.29 0.73 -10.82
C ILE A 75 -1.66 0.64 -11.47
N ALA A 76 -1.80 -0.20 -12.49
CA ALA A 76 -3.04 -0.32 -13.24
C ALA A 76 -3.19 -1.71 -13.88
N ASN A 77 -4.42 -2.15 -14.08
CA ASN A 77 -4.74 -3.40 -14.77
C ASN A 77 -5.88 -3.20 -15.76
N ALA A 78 -5.86 -3.92 -16.87
CA ALA A 78 -6.99 -3.98 -17.80
C ALA A 78 -8.24 -4.55 -17.09
N PRO A 79 -9.46 -4.19 -17.53
CA PRO A 79 -10.69 -4.76 -16.99
C PRO A 79 -10.64 -6.30 -16.97
N GLY A 80 -10.96 -6.89 -15.81
CA GLY A 80 -10.93 -8.35 -15.62
C GLY A 80 -9.56 -8.94 -15.28
N VAL A 81 -8.48 -8.18 -15.38
CA VAL A 81 -7.13 -8.63 -14.99
C VAL A 81 -6.89 -8.33 -13.50
N PRO A 82 -6.59 -9.36 -12.67
CA PRO A 82 -6.37 -9.16 -11.25
C PRO A 82 -4.97 -8.57 -10.98
N PRO A 83 -4.77 -7.84 -9.85
CA PRO A 83 -3.47 -7.29 -9.47
C PRO A 83 -2.34 -8.33 -9.35
N VAL A 84 -2.66 -9.59 -9.04
CA VAL A 84 -1.68 -10.68 -8.96
C VAL A 84 -0.91 -10.90 -10.28
N TYR A 85 -1.50 -10.48 -11.41
CA TYR A 85 -0.85 -10.50 -12.73
C TYR A 85 0.47 -9.72 -12.76
N SER A 86 0.63 -8.71 -11.91
CA SER A 86 1.89 -7.96 -11.83
C SER A 86 3.11 -8.83 -11.49
N ASN A 87 2.91 -9.98 -10.83
CA ASN A 87 4.00 -10.96 -10.63
C ASN A 87 4.39 -11.62 -11.96
N GLU A 88 3.41 -12.01 -12.79
CA GLU A 88 3.67 -12.57 -14.12
C GLU A 88 4.36 -11.55 -15.03
N LEU A 89 3.88 -10.30 -15.02
CA LEU A 89 4.45 -9.20 -15.82
C LEU A 89 5.94 -8.92 -15.52
N LEU A 90 6.35 -9.17 -14.28
CA LEU A 90 7.71 -8.95 -13.79
C LEU A 90 8.58 -10.20 -13.82
N ASP A 91 8.01 -11.35 -14.14
CA ASP A 91 8.74 -12.60 -14.26
C ASP A 91 9.66 -12.59 -15.49
N ASP A 92 10.84 -13.18 -15.34
CA ASP A 92 11.85 -13.23 -16.41
C ASP A 92 11.37 -14.03 -17.63
N SER A 93 10.42 -14.94 -17.47
CA SER A 93 9.78 -15.65 -18.59
C SER A 93 9.03 -14.72 -19.56
N HIS A 94 8.69 -13.50 -19.12
CA HIS A 94 8.05 -12.48 -19.94
C HIS A 94 9.04 -11.44 -20.50
N ALA A 95 10.35 -11.59 -20.27
CA ALA A 95 11.35 -10.60 -20.67
C ALA A 95 11.33 -10.28 -22.18
N ASP A 96 11.10 -11.30 -23.00
CA ASP A 96 11.11 -11.22 -24.47
C ASP A 96 9.73 -10.92 -25.09
N ASP A 97 8.70 -10.64 -24.28
CA ASP A 97 7.37 -10.30 -24.80
C ASP A 97 7.43 -8.96 -25.57
N PRO A 98 7.13 -8.93 -26.89
CA PRO A 98 7.21 -7.72 -27.70
C PRO A 98 6.19 -6.65 -27.28
N CYS A 99 5.14 -7.02 -26.56
CA CYS A 99 4.15 -6.10 -26.02
C CYS A 99 4.59 -5.49 -24.68
N ARG A 100 5.66 -6.01 -24.06
CA ARG A 100 6.18 -5.55 -22.78
C ARG A 100 7.15 -4.40 -22.98
N THR A 101 6.90 -3.33 -22.25
CA THR A 101 7.73 -2.14 -22.21
C THR A 101 8.34 -1.97 -20.83
N VAL A 102 9.62 -1.60 -20.78
CA VAL A 102 10.36 -1.36 -19.55
C VAL A 102 10.97 0.03 -19.62
N VAL A 103 10.70 0.85 -18.61
CA VAL A 103 11.30 2.18 -18.44
C VAL A 103 12.05 2.19 -17.12
N SER A 104 13.38 2.23 -17.19
CA SER A 104 14.24 2.31 -16.02
C SER A 104 14.03 3.62 -15.27
N LEU A 105 14.03 3.53 -13.94
CA LEU A 105 14.01 4.68 -13.06
C LEU A 105 15.44 5.17 -12.81
N PRO A 106 15.63 6.46 -12.44
CA PRO A 106 16.94 6.96 -12.05
C PRO A 106 17.55 6.12 -10.92
N THR A 107 18.83 5.79 -11.05
CA THR A 107 19.57 5.05 -10.03
C THR A 107 19.50 5.78 -8.69
N GLY A 108 19.30 5.04 -7.60
CA GLY A 108 19.19 5.62 -6.26
C GLY A 108 17.83 6.25 -5.95
N THR A 109 16.81 6.05 -6.79
CA THR A 109 15.42 6.37 -6.45
C THR A 109 15.03 5.61 -5.19
N ARG A 110 14.62 6.35 -4.15
CA ARG A 110 14.14 5.79 -2.88
C ARG A 110 12.78 6.35 -2.55
N VAL A 111 11.91 5.50 -2.00
CA VAL A 111 10.58 5.91 -1.54
C VAL A 111 10.40 5.42 -0.11
N PRO A 112 10.19 6.33 0.87
CA PRO A 112 9.91 5.95 2.24
C PRO A 112 8.43 5.58 2.39
N GLY A 113 8.16 4.67 3.32
CA GLY A 113 6.82 4.18 3.60
C GLY A 113 6.79 3.37 4.88
N HIS A 114 5.60 2.91 5.28
CA HIS A 114 5.43 2.14 6.51
C HIS A 114 4.88 0.76 6.21
N LEU A 115 5.29 -0.22 7.01
CA LEU A 115 4.70 -1.55 6.96
C LEU A 115 3.38 -1.57 7.73
N SER A 116 2.34 -2.10 7.11
CA SER A 116 1.02 -2.29 7.71
C SER A 116 0.55 -3.73 7.52
N SER A 117 -0.43 -4.13 8.32
CA SER A 117 -1.20 -5.35 8.10
C SER A 117 -2.53 -5.01 7.43
N GLY A 118 -2.93 -5.85 6.48
CA GLY A 118 -4.22 -5.78 5.81
C GLY A 118 -5.05 -7.01 6.13
N SER A 119 -6.35 -6.79 6.32
CA SER A 119 -7.33 -7.87 6.35
C SER A 119 -8.58 -7.51 5.58
N ARG A 120 -9.18 -8.50 4.92
CA ARG A 120 -10.50 -8.37 4.29
C ARG A 120 -11.35 -9.56 4.64
N GLU A 121 -12.45 -9.30 5.33
CA GLU A 121 -13.49 -10.29 5.58
C GLU A 121 -14.23 -10.63 4.29
N GLY A 122 -14.54 -11.91 4.12
CA GLY A 122 -15.42 -12.43 3.09
C GLY A 122 -16.23 -13.60 3.64
N HIS A 123 -17.23 -14.05 2.88
CA HIS A 123 -18.17 -15.11 3.26
C HIS A 123 -17.55 -16.46 3.68
N CYS A 124 -16.23 -16.65 3.50
CA CYS A 124 -15.52 -17.89 3.83
C CYS A 124 -14.22 -17.64 4.61
N GLY A 125 -14.18 -16.59 5.44
CA GLY A 125 -13.02 -16.24 6.29
C GLY A 125 -12.21 -15.03 5.80
N ALA A 126 -11.42 -14.46 6.72
CA ALA A 126 -10.64 -13.24 6.47
C ALA A 126 -9.35 -13.55 5.71
N ARG A 127 -9.14 -12.87 4.57
CA ARG A 127 -7.84 -12.85 3.89
C ARG A 127 -6.92 -11.89 4.63
N ARG A 128 -5.66 -12.28 4.85
CA ARG A 128 -4.65 -11.48 5.59
C ARG A 128 -3.37 -11.34 4.79
N TRP A 129 -2.69 -10.20 4.96
CA TRP A 129 -1.41 -9.92 4.34
C TRP A 129 -0.66 -8.82 5.10
N LEU A 130 0.64 -8.73 4.87
CA LEU A 130 1.47 -7.58 5.28
C LEU A 130 1.96 -6.85 4.04
N GLN A 131 1.96 -5.52 4.10
CA GLN A 131 2.29 -4.69 2.95
C GLN A 131 2.92 -3.37 3.37
N TRP A 132 3.78 -2.84 2.51
CA TRP A 132 4.35 -1.52 2.65
C TRP A 132 3.47 -0.48 1.94
N HIS A 133 3.32 0.72 2.53
CA HIS A 133 2.64 1.86 1.92
C HIS A 133 3.53 3.10 1.86
N PRO A 134 3.50 3.89 0.77
CA PRO A 134 4.27 5.12 0.68
C PRO A 134 3.81 6.13 1.74
N LEU A 135 4.76 6.88 2.31
CA LEU A 135 4.44 8.04 3.14
C LEU A 135 3.84 9.15 2.28
N PRO A 136 2.84 9.90 2.78
CA PRO A 136 2.35 11.07 2.09
C PRO A 136 3.50 12.09 1.94
N PRO A 137 3.61 12.79 0.80
CA PRO A 137 4.59 13.85 0.65
C PRO A 137 4.34 14.93 1.71
N HIS A 138 5.32 15.20 2.58
CA HIS A 138 5.22 16.31 3.52
C HIS A 138 5.00 17.62 2.75
N ALA A 139 4.01 18.40 3.16
CA ALA A 139 3.50 19.61 2.49
C ALA A 139 4.51 20.78 2.31
N GLY A 140 5.81 20.57 2.57
CA GLY A 140 6.87 21.57 2.40
C GLY A 140 8.03 21.14 1.49
N LEU A 141 8.01 19.93 0.92
CA LEU A 141 9.13 19.37 0.13
C LEU A 141 8.73 18.93 -1.29
N VAL A 142 7.68 19.52 -1.84
CA VAL A 142 7.06 19.15 -3.14
C VAL A 142 7.93 19.49 -4.38
N GLY A 143 9.23 19.76 -4.19
CA GLY A 143 10.11 20.29 -5.24
C GLY A 143 11.31 19.44 -5.65
N ARG A 144 11.72 18.40 -4.90
CA ARG A 144 13.04 17.76 -5.15
C ARG A 144 13.11 16.24 -5.19
N TRP A 145 12.11 15.53 -4.68
CA TRP A 145 12.24 14.08 -4.44
C TRP A 145 11.26 13.22 -5.22
N TRP A 146 10.41 13.85 -6.03
CA TRP A 146 9.50 13.14 -6.92
C TRP A 146 9.77 13.56 -8.37
N PRO A 147 10.26 12.64 -9.22
CA PRO A 147 10.38 12.92 -10.64
C PRO A 147 9.04 13.37 -11.20
N TRP A 148 9.04 14.35 -12.10
CA TRP A 148 7.83 14.97 -12.67
C TRP A 148 6.78 13.97 -13.20
N TRP A 149 7.20 12.77 -13.63
CA TRP A 149 6.30 11.69 -14.08
C TRP A 149 5.48 11.04 -12.95
N CYS A 150 6.01 10.94 -11.73
CA CYS A 150 5.22 10.54 -10.57
C CYS A 150 4.27 11.65 -10.09
N LYS A 151 4.55 12.92 -10.41
CA LYS A 151 3.60 14.00 -10.15
C LYS A 151 2.31 13.79 -10.98
N HIS A 152 2.42 13.34 -12.23
CA HIS A 152 1.24 13.06 -13.05
C HIS A 152 0.61 11.68 -12.82
N LEU A 153 1.37 10.63 -12.51
CA LEU A 153 0.79 9.30 -12.24
C LEU A 153 0.33 9.10 -10.79
N LEU A 154 1.05 9.67 -9.83
CA LEU A 154 0.80 9.52 -8.39
C LEU A 154 0.27 10.78 -7.73
N CYS A 155 0.63 12.02 -8.11
CA CYS A 155 -0.02 13.20 -7.50
C CYS A 155 -1.44 13.45 -8.00
N ASP A 156 -1.81 13.10 -9.24
CA ASP A 156 -3.22 13.15 -9.67
C ASP A 156 -4.04 12.08 -8.91
N CYS A 157 -3.47 10.90 -8.61
CA CYS A 157 -4.13 9.87 -7.80
C CYS A 157 -4.13 10.15 -6.28
N ILE A 158 -3.07 10.75 -5.73
CA ILE A 158 -2.97 11.09 -4.29
C ILE A 158 -3.72 12.38 -3.96
N ALA A 159 -3.79 13.37 -4.87
CA ALA A 159 -4.58 14.59 -4.68
C ALA A 159 -6.09 14.28 -4.60
N GLU A 160 -6.60 13.35 -5.43
CA GLU A 160 -7.98 12.87 -5.32
C GLU A 160 -8.23 12.07 -4.02
N CYS A 161 -7.25 11.30 -3.52
CA CYS A 161 -7.36 10.64 -2.22
C CYS A 161 -7.26 11.59 -1.02
N SER A 162 -6.53 12.71 -1.16
CA SER A 162 -6.38 13.73 -0.12
C SER A 162 -7.59 14.67 -0.06
N ALA A 163 -8.25 14.90 -1.20
CA ALA A 163 -9.52 15.63 -1.28
C ALA A 163 -10.68 14.88 -0.58
N TRP A 164 -10.60 13.56 -0.43
CA TRP A 164 -11.61 12.79 0.32
C TRP A 164 -11.45 12.83 1.85
N ARG A 165 -10.26 13.18 2.38
CA ARG A 165 -10.08 13.38 3.83
C ARG A 165 -10.46 14.77 4.33
N SER A 166 -10.80 15.70 3.44
CA SER A 166 -11.27 17.06 3.80
C SER A 166 -12.79 17.23 3.74
N HIS A 167 -13.54 16.18 3.35
CA HIS A 167 -15.00 16.14 3.42
C HIS A 167 -15.49 15.18 4.51
N THR A 168 -14.96 15.29 5.73
CA THR A 168 -15.77 15.02 6.92
C THR A 168 -16.38 16.36 7.34
N PRO A 169 -17.72 16.49 7.41
CA PRO A 169 -18.32 17.68 7.98
C PRO A 169 -17.86 17.78 9.43
N VAL A 170 -17.33 18.94 9.78
CA VAL A 170 -17.13 19.37 11.17
C VAL A 170 -18.49 19.23 11.86
N ALA A 171 -18.60 18.24 12.75
CA ALA A 171 -19.72 18.16 13.67
C ALA A 171 -19.58 19.34 14.65
N THR A 172 -20.35 20.40 14.38
CA THR A 172 -20.66 21.45 15.36
C THR A 172 -21.31 20.83 16.60
N PRO A 173 -21.11 21.43 17.79
CA PRO A 173 -21.36 20.78 19.07
C PRO A 173 -22.84 20.45 19.30
N LEU A 174 -23.08 19.28 19.88
CA LEU A 174 -24.38 18.83 20.39
C LEU A 174 -24.93 19.82 21.44
N PRO A 175 -26.25 20.07 21.46
CA PRO A 175 -26.88 20.70 22.61
C PRO A 175 -26.92 19.71 23.79
N THR A 176 -26.69 20.29 24.96
CA THR A 176 -26.74 19.74 26.31
C THR A 176 -27.92 18.78 26.54
N PHE A 177 -27.60 17.55 26.96
CA PHE A 177 -28.48 16.75 27.82
C PHE A 177 -27.68 16.28 29.03
N SER A 178 -28.03 16.84 30.19
CA SER A 178 -27.52 16.49 31.50
C SER A 178 -27.91 15.05 31.85
N ILE A 179 -26.93 14.21 32.18
CA ILE A 179 -27.16 13.02 33.02
C ILE A 179 -26.40 13.29 34.32
N ALA A 180 -27.17 13.57 35.37
CA ALA A 180 -26.67 13.74 36.72
C ALA A 180 -26.11 12.40 37.22
N LEU A 181 -24.83 12.41 37.58
CA LEU A 181 -24.17 11.37 38.35
C LEU A 181 -24.63 11.50 39.81
N VAL A 182 -25.65 10.75 40.23
CA VAL A 182 -25.98 10.63 41.65
C VAL A 182 -25.04 9.57 42.25
N LEU A 183 -23.97 10.07 42.87
CA LEU A 183 -23.21 9.38 43.91
C LEU A 183 -24.13 9.19 45.12
N TRP A 184 -24.35 7.95 45.55
CA TRP A 184 -24.75 7.66 46.91
C TRP A 184 -23.76 6.68 47.51
N THR A 185 -22.77 7.25 48.20
CA THR A 185 -21.98 6.59 49.23
C THR A 185 -22.77 6.66 50.53
N SER A 186 -23.03 5.52 51.16
CA SER A 186 -23.27 5.48 52.60
C SER A 186 -22.39 4.38 53.18
N ALA A 187 -21.43 4.83 53.99
CA ALA A 187 -20.59 4.00 54.84
C ALA A 187 -21.38 3.47 56.06
N VAL A 188 -20.77 2.48 56.69
CA VAL A 188 -21.21 1.61 57.80
C VAL A 188 -21.24 2.37 59.16
N VAL A 189 -21.82 1.69 60.18
CA VAL A 189 -21.78 1.88 61.66
C VAL A 189 -23.01 2.64 62.20
N PHE A 190 -23.83 2.15 63.15
CA PHE A 190 -23.64 1.26 64.31
C PHE A 190 -24.59 0.04 64.32
#